data_AF-A0A6X7X4Z0-F1
#
_entry.id   AF-A0A6X7X4Z0-F1
#
_cell.length_a   1.000
_cell.length_b   1.000
_cell.length_c   1.000
_cell.angle_alpha   90.00
_cell.angle_beta   90.00
_cell.angle_gamma   90.00
#
_symmetry.space_group_name_H-M   'P 1'
#
loop_
_entity.id
_entity.type
_entity.pdbx_description
1 polymer ?
#
loop_
_entity_poly.entity_id
_entity_poly.type
_entity_poly.pdbx_seq_one_letter_code
_entity_poly.pdbx_strand_id
1 'polypeptide(L)'
;MNINIKEKIIEELINANWSSSEKSKFFISRIRENSNKYLFGKNIKNEGFYLVWNDNSVMDLNKEIYQDIIQEGKKSNLAIKYHIFSTGMLIDRKNIKFYKISGYIK
;
A
#
# COMPACT_ATOMS: atom_id res chain seq x y z
N MET A 1 18.96 12.54 12.40
CA MET A 1 17.84 11.58 12.53
C MET A 1 17.21 11.45 11.16
N ASN A 2 17.59 10.43 10.38
CA ASN A 2 17.02 10.22 9.04
C ASN A 2 15.57 9.78 9.21
N ILE A 3 14.64 10.72 9.03
CA ILE A 3 13.21 10.41 8.99
C ILE A 3 13.00 9.56 7.73
N ASN A 4 12.65 8.29 7.92
CA ASN A 4 12.21 7.45 6.81
C ASN A 4 10.80 7.92 6.42
N ILE A 5 10.71 8.83 5.44
CA ILE A 5 9.47 9.47 4.98
C ILE A 5 8.42 8.41 4.63
N LYS A 6 8.84 7.29 4.02
CA LYS A 6 7.97 6.16 3.70
C LYS A 6 7.27 5.60 4.93
N GLU A 7 8.01 5.38 6.01
CA GLU A 7 7.47 4.84 7.26
C GLU A 7 6.46 5.79 7.89
N LYS A 8 6.74 7.10 7.89
CA LYS A 8 5.80 8.11 8.36
C LYS A 8 4.49 8.08 7.58
N ILE A 9 4.57 8.00 6.25
CA ILE A 9 3.37 7.89 5.40
C ILE A 9 2.59 6.62 5.72
N ILE A 10 3.28 5.48 5.88
CA ILE A 10 2.63 4.22 6.23
C ILE A 10 1.92 4.31 7.59
N GLU A 11 2.54 4.92 8.60
CA GLU A 11 1.91 5.13 9.90
C GLU A 11 0.67 6.02 9.80
N GLU A 12 0.74 7.11 9.04
CA GLU A 12 -0.41 7.99 8.77
C GLU A 12 -1.54 7.23 8.05
N LEU A 13 -1.22 6.41 7.05
CA LEU A 13 -2.20 5.58 6.34
C LEU A 13 -2.86 4.56 7.26
N ILE A 14 -2.10 3.91 8.14
CA ILE A 14 -2.65 2.97 9.12
C ILE A 14 -3.58 3.72 10.07
N ASN A 15 -3.12 4.82 10.68
CA ASN A 15 -3.91 5.58 11.65
C ASN A 15 -5.19 6.17 11.05
N ALA A 16 -5.15 6.66 9.82
CA ALA A 16 -6.32 7.18 9.11
C ALA A 16 -7.40 6.10 8.87
N ASN A 17 -7.00 4.83 8.74
CA ASN A 17 -7.93 3.71 8.61
C ASN A 17 -8.37 3.12 9.97
N TRP A 18 -7.81 3.61 11.09
CA TRP A 18 -8.15 3.19 12.45
C TRP A 18 -9.11 4.15 13.17
N SER A 19 -9.16 5.44 12.82
CA SER A 19 -9.86 6.46 13.62
C SER A 19 -11.29 6.78 13.17
N SER A 20 -12.20 6.69 14.16
CA SER A 20 -13.62 7.12 14.22
C SER A 20 -14.71 6.13 13.80
N SER A 21 -15.42 5.67 14.84
CA SER A 21 -16.68 4.93 14.88
C SER A 21 -16.59 3.43 14.57
N GLU A 22 -17.48 2.66 15.21
CA GLU A 22 -17.58 1.19 15.35
C GLU A 22 -17.73 0.40 14.02
N LYS A 23 -17.22 0.91 12.90
CA LYS A 23 -17.32 0.39 11.54
C LYS A 23 -16.01 0.57 10.74
N SER A 24 -14.83 0.37 11.32
CA SER A 24 -13.57 0.40 10.54
C SER A 24 -13.49 -0.81 9.59
N LYS A 25 -14.00 -0.64 8.37
CA LYS A 25 -14.00 -1.69 7.32
C LYS A 25 -12.59 -2.14 6.90
N PHE A 26 -11.52 -1.52 7.41
CA PHE A 26 -10.13 -1.80 7.06
C PHE A 26 -9.20 -1.72 8.28
N PHE A 27 -9.28 -2.71 9.17
CA PHE A 27 -8.19 -2.93 10.13
C PHE A 27 -6.93 -3.35 9.37
N ILE A 28 -5.98 -2.43 9.17
CA ILE A 28 -4.71 -2.74 8.51
C ILE A 28 -3.72 -3.23 9.57
N SER A 29 -3.41 -4.53 9.50
CA SER A 29 -2.33 -5.16 10.26
C SER A 29 -1.00 -4.92 9.55
N ARG A 30 -0.02 -4.33 10.23
CA ARG A 30 1.32 -4.06 9.69
C ARG A 30 2.04 -5.35 9.33
N ILE A 31 2.72 -5.36 8.18
CA ILE A 31 3.71 -6.38 7.80
C ILE A 31 5.08 -5.70 7.83
N ARG A 32 6.02 -6.25 8.60
CA ARG A 32 7.38 -5.70 8.81
C ARG A 32 8.47 -6.55 8.15
N GLU A 33 8.16 -7.18 7.02
CA GLU A 33 9.13 -7.96 6.28
C GLU A 33 10.00 -7.04 5.42
N ASN A 34 11.29 -6.95 5.75
CA ASN A 34 12.26 -6.09 5.06
C ASN A 34 12.43 -6.39 3.56
N SER A 35 11.99 -7.55 3.09
CA SER A 35 12.06 -7.91 1.67
C SER A 35 10.98 -7.28 0.80
N ASN A 36 9.94 -6.68 1.42
CA ASN A 36 8.80 -6.16 0.68
C ASN A 36 9.01 -4.69 0.36
N LYS A 37 9.01 -4.38 -0.93
CA LYS A 37 9.21 -3.03 -1.47
C LYS A 37 7.94 -2.20 -1.38
N TYR A 38 6.77 -2.79 -1.63
CA TYR A 38 5.50 -2.05 -1.67
C TYR A 38 4.52 -2.46 -0.57
N LEU A 39 4.43 -3.75 -0.26
CA LEU A 39 3.54 -4.31 0.74
C LEU A 39 3.90 -3.82 2.15
N PHE A 40 2.92 -3.22 2.82
CA PHE A 40 3.12 -2.65 4.15
C PHE A 40 2.12 -3.18 5.18
N GLY A 41 1.02 -3.79 4.75
CA GLY A 41 0.03 -4.37 5.64
C GLY A 41 -1.03 -5.20 4.93
N LYS A 42 -1.95 -5.77 5.71
CA LYS A 42 -3.09 -6.55 5.22
C LYS A 42 -4.32 -6.35 6.10
N ASN A 43 -5.51 -6.66 5.58
CA ASN A 43 -6.74 -6.67 6.38
C ASN A 43 -7.17 -8.08 6.84
N ILE A 44 -8.29 -8.13 7.56
CA ILE A 44 -8.93 -9.38 8.03
C ILE A 44 -9.40 -10.31 6.90
N LYS A 45 -9.56 -9.81 5.68
CA LYS A 45 -9.89 -10.60 4.47
C LYS A 45 -8.63 -11.12 3.78
N ASN A 46 -7.46 -10.93 4.39
CA ASN A 46 -6.16 -11.27 3.84
C ASN A 46 -5.86 -10.52 2.53
N GLU A 47 -6.48 -9.36 2.29
CA GLU A 47 -6.19 -8.47 1.17
C GLU A 47 -5.00 -7.56 1.55
N GLY A 48 -4.03 -7.42 0.66
CA GLY A 48 -2.80 -6.66 0.89
C GLY A 48 -2.94 -5.16 0.61
N PHE A 49 -2.20 -4.36 1.37
CA PHE A 49 -2.07 -2.91 1.21
C PHE A 49 -0.64 -2.54 0.80
N TYR A 50 -0.54 -1.78 -0.28
CA TYR A 50 0.70 -1.49 -0.98
C TYR A 50 0.86 0.01 -1.16
N LEU A 51 2.04 0.54 -0.86
CA LEU A 51 2.40 1.94 -1.11
C LEU A 51 3.41 1.97 -2.26
N VAL A 52 3.01 2.53 -3.39
CA VAL A 52 3.90 2.72 -4.54
C VAL A 52 4.92 3.79 -4.20
N TRP A 53 6.13 3.34 -3.87
CA TRP A 53 7.21 4.18 -3.38
C TRP A 53 8.47 3.96 -4.22
N ASN A 54 9.15 5.05 -4.51
CA ASN A 54 10.55 5.07 -4.88
C ASN A 54 11.30 5.88 -3.83
N ASP A 55 12.61 5.66 -3.67
CA ASP A 55 13.47 6.06 -2.55
C ASP A 55 13.05 7.33 -1.78
N ASN A 56 12.58 8.38 -2.48
CA ASN A 56 12.17 9.64 -1.88
C ASN A 56 10.70 10.07 -2.06
N SER A 57 9.88 9.39 -2.88
CA SER A 57 8.52 9.86 -3.19
C SER A 57 7.53 8.76 -3.59
N VAL A 58 6.25 9.06 -3.43
CA VAL A 58 5.16 8.26 -4.00
C VAL A 58 5.17 8.42 -5.52
N MET A 59 4.95 7.34 -6.26
CA MET A 59 4.94 7.33 -7.73
C MET A 59 3.62 6.81 -8.30
N ASP A 60 3.45 6.90 -9.62
CA ASP A 60 2.33 6.32 -10.32
C ASP A 60 2.45 4.79 -10.40
N LEU A 61 1.30 4.11 -10.31
CA LEU A 61 1.19 2.68 -10.56
C LEU A 61 1.33 2.40 -12.07
N ASN A 62 2.44 1.78 -12.45
CA ASN A 62 2.70 1.29 -13.80
C ASN A 62 2.65 -0.26 -13.85
N LYS A 63 2.85 -0.83 -15.05
CA LYS A 63 2.79 -2.28 -15.28
C LYS A 63 3.86 -3.05 -14.50
N GLU A 64 5.07 -2.54 -14.40
CA GLU A 64 6.21 -3.20 -13.74
C GLU A 64 5.99 -3.27 -12.23
N ILE A 65 5.66 -2.13 -11.61
CA ILE A 65 5.32 -2.03 -10.19
C ILE A 65 4.16 -2.96 -9.84
N TYR A 66 3.16 -3.06 -10.72
CA TYR A 66 2.06 -3.99 -10.50
C TYR A 66 2.47 -5.46 -10.54
N GLN A 67 3.43 -5.86 -11.39
CA GLN A 67 3.98 -7.22 -11.36
C GLN A 67 4.73 -7.50 -10.05
N ASP A 68 5.48 -6.53 -9.56
CA ASP A 68 6.17 -6.66 -8.26
C ASP A 68 5.17 -6.82 -7.11
N ILE A 69 4.08 -6.03 -7.11
CA ILE A 69 2.98 -6.14 -6.13
C ILE A 69 2.33 -7.53 -6.17
N ILE A 70 2.13 -8.11 -7.36
CA ILE A 70 1.61 -9.47 -7.50
C ILE A 70 2.58 -10.48 -6.87
N GLN A 71 3.88 -10.34 -7.12
CA GLN A 71 4.90 -11.23 -6.57
C GLN A 71 4.97 -11.15 -5.04
N GLU A 72 4.96 -9.94 -4.48
CA GLU A 72 4.91 -9.73 -3.03
C GLU A 72 3.64 -10.33 -2.41
N GLY A 73 2.48 -10.10 -3.02
CA GLY A 73 1.22 -10.69 -2.57
C GLY A 73 1.25 -12.22 -2.57
N LYS A 74 1.83 -12.84 -3.61
CA LYS A 74 2.00 -14.30 -3.69
C LYS A 74 2.96 -14.80 -2.62
N LYS A 75 4.12 -14.14 -2.44
CA LYS A 75 5.13 -14.51 -1.44
C LYS A 75 4.56 -14.50 -0.02
N SER A 76 3.71 -13.53 0.29
CA SER A 76 3.03 -13.41 1.59
C SER A 76 1.69 -14.17 1.66
N ASN A 77 1.35 -14.99 0.65
CA ASN A 77 0.12 -15.78 0.56
C ASN A 77 -1.17 -14.96 0.80
N LEU A 78 -1.26 -13.80 0.13
CA LEU A 78 -2.38 -12.86 0.24
C LEU A 78 -3.45 -13.11 -0.85
N ALA A 79 -4.66 -12.62 -0.59
CA ALA A 79 -5.74 -12.64 -1.57
C ALA A 79 -5.40 -11.83 -2.83
N ILE A 80 -6.00 -12.21 -3.97
CA ILE A 80 -5.80 -11.56 -5.28
C ILE A 80 -6.66 -10.30 -5.38
N LYS A 81 -6.49 -9.40 -4.40
CA LYS A 81 -7.11 -8.08 -4.36
C LYS A 81 -6.14 -7.12 -3.69
N TYR A 82 -5.78 -6.09 -4.44
CA TYR A 82 -4.63 -5.25 -4.15
C TYR A 82 -5.10 -3.83 -3.83
N HIS A 83 -4.92 -3.41 -2.58
CA HIS A 83 -5.20 -2.05 -2.15
C HIS A 83 -3.95 -1.21 -2.39
N ILE A 84 -3.95 -0.38 -3.43
CA ILE A 84 -2.75 0.31 -3.91
C ILE A 84 -2.88 1.81 -3.69
N PHE A 85 -1.95 2.36 -2.93
CA PHE A 85 -1.76 3.79 -2.74
C PHE A 85 -0.67 4.33 -3.68
N SER A 86 -1.00 5.35 -4.48
CA SER A 86 -0.07 5.92 -5.45
C SER A 86 -0.53 7.33 -5.90
N THR A 87 0.29 8.05 -6.66
CA THR A 87 -0.10 9.37 -7.22
C THR A 87 -1.07 9.27 -8.40
N GLY A 88 -1.01 8.17 -9.15
CA GLY A 88 -1.74 7.99 -10.40
C GLY A 88 -1.74 6.53 -10.85
N MET A 89 -2.66 6.18 -11.76
CA MET A 89 -2.87 4.80 -12.21
C MET A 89 -2.74 4.74 -13.73
N LEU A 90 -1.62 4.23 -14.22
CA LEU A 90 -1.34 4.09 -15.66
C LEU A 90 -1.86 2.77 -16.25
N ILE A 91 -2.33 1.87 -15.40
CA ILE A 91 -2.91 0.59 -15.78
C ILE A 91 -4.25 0.39 -15.07
N ASP A 92 -5.23 -0.22 -15.74
CA ASP A 92 -6.49 -0.59 -15.09
C ASP A 92 -6.67 -2.12 -15.02
N ARG A 93 -6.99 -2.63 -13.83
CA ARG A 93 -7.22 -4.06 -13.57
C ARG A 93 -8.32 -4.21 -12.52
N LYS A 94 -9.20 -5.19 -12.74
CA LYS A 94 -10.38 -5.45 -11.90
C LYS A 94 -10.09 -5.76 -10.43
N ASN A 95 -8.90 -6.28 -10.13
CA ASN A 95 -8.47 -6.65 -8.79
C ASN A 95 -7.72 -5.53 -8.04
N ILE A 96 -7.59 -4.34 -8.66
CA ILE A 96 -6.99 -3.18 -8.01
C ILE A 96 -8.08 -2.38 -7.31
N LYS A 97 -7.88 -2.13 -6.02
CA LYS A 97 -8.58 -1.07 -5.28
C LYS A 97 -7.62 0.10 -5.15
N PHE A 98 -7.86 1.15 -5.93
CA PHE A 98 -6.97 2.30 -6.02
C PHE A 98 -7.27 3.38 -4.98
N TYR A 99 -6.21 3.96 -4.42
CA TYR A 99 -6.25 5.09 -3.49
C TYR A 99 -5.26 6.15 -3.94
N LYS A 100 -5.77 7.31 -4.37
CA LYS A 100 -4.92 8.42 -4.81
C LYS A 100 -4.32 9.14 -3.60
N ILE A 101 -3.02 9.39 -3.64
CA ILE A 101 -2.30 10.21 -2.68
C ILE A 101 -1.76 11.44 -3.39
N SER A 102 -2.06 12.63 -2.88
CA SER A 102 -1.69 13.92 -3.51
C SER A 102 -0.72 14.78 -2.67
N GLY A 103 -0.31 14.31 -1.49
CA GLY A 103 0.43 15.13 -0.50
C GLY A 103 1.93 14.86 -0.34
N TYR A 104 2.47 13.80 -0.95
CA TYR A 104 3.88 13.38 -0.81
C TYR A 104 4.55 13.25 -2.19
N ILE A 105 4.22 14.22 -3.04
CA ILE A 105 4.80 14.39 -4.38
C ILE A 105 5.99 15.34 -4.20
N LYS A 106 7.11 15.02 -4.83
CA LYS A 106 8.33 15.84 -4.77
C LYS A 106 8.09 17.24 -5.33
#